data_AF-A0A438H4V5-F1
#
_entry.id   AF-A0A438H4V5-F1
#
_cell.length_a   1.000
_cell.length_b   1.000
_cell.length_c   1.000
_cell.angle_alpha   90.00
_cell.angle_beta   90.00
_cell.angle_gamma   90.00
#
_symmetry.space_group_name_H-M   'P 1'
#
loop_
_entity.id
_entity.type
_entity.pdbx_description
1 polymer ?
#
loop_
_entity_poly.entity_id
_entity_poly.type
_entity_poly.pdbx_seq_one_letter_code
_entity_poly.pdbx_strand_id
1 'polypeptide(L)'
;MAPRLTLDSILHDLTKRKRIGSAEEKEGLHYLDSKAKENALGYVSKVSEEYEEQTWLLHHRLGHPSFLSLKTLYPNFFVNVDISKFQCQVYELSKPSCIFLVEQ
;
A
#
# COMPACT_ATOMS: atom_id res chain seq x y z
N MET A 1 -20.22 -2.04 2.68
CA MET A 1 -20.99 -1.98 1.43
C MET A 1 -20.27 -1.02 0.49
N ALA A 2 -19.40 -1.50 -0.40
CA ALA A 2 -18.71 -0.63 -1.35
C ALA A 2 -19.71 -0.15 -2.41
N PRO A 3 -19.67 1.12 -2.86
CA PRO A 3 -20.59 1.58 -3.89
C PRO A 3 -20.27 0.85 -5.19
N ARG A 4 -21.28 0.21 -5.78
CA ARG A 4 -21.20 -0.28 -7.17
C ARG A 4 -21.05 0.93 -8.07
N LEU A 5 -19.87 1.09 -8.67
CA LEU A 5 -19.67 2.07 -9.74
C LEU A 5 -20.62 1.70 -10.88
N THR A 6 -21.50 2.62 -11.25
CA THR A 6 -22.49 2.41 -12.31
C THR A 6 -21.83 2.57 -13.67
N LEU A 7 -22.31 1.81 -14.67
CA LEU A 7 -21.81 1.85 -16.05
C LEU A 7 -21.79 3.28 -16.63
N ASP A 8 -22.77 4.11 -16.24
CA ASP A 8 -22.86 5.51 -16.66
C ASP A 8 -21.70 6.36 -16.15
N SER A 9 -21.22 6.10 -14.93
CA SER A 9 -20.05 6.79 -14.36
C SER A 9 -18.78 6.45 -15.13
N ILE A 10 -18.64 5.20 -15.57
CA ILE A 10 -17.48 4.71 -16.33
C ILE A 10 -17.48 5.34 -17.72
N LEU A 11 -18.65 5.36 -18.39
CA LEU A 11 -18.80 5.94 -19.72
C LEU A 11 -18.59 7.46 -19.72
N HIS A 12 -19.05 8.15 -18.69
CA HIS A 12 -18.85 9.59 -18.50
C HIS A 12 -17.36 9.96 -18.29
N ASP A 13 -16.59 9.16 -17.55
CA ASP A 13 -15.15 9.39 -17.39
C ASP A 13 -14.35 9.13 -18.67
N LEU A 14 -14.72 8.08 -19.44
CA LEU A 14 -14.13 7.78 -20.74
C LEU A 14 -14.39 8.89 -21.76
N THR A 15 -15.61 9.44 -21.78
CA THR A 15 -15.97 10.56 -22.67
C THR A 15 -15.29 11.85 -22.27
N LYS A 16 -15.08 12.10 -20.97
CA LYS A 16 -14.36 13.29 -20.49
C LYS A 16 -12.86 13.29 -20.77
N ARG A 17 -12.27 12.18 -21.25
CA ARG A 17 -10.83 12.02 -21.58
C ARG A 17 -9.93 12.79 -20.60
N LYS A 18 -10.27 12.72 -19.30
CA LYS A 18 -9.58 13.49 -18.27
C LYS A 18 -8.16 12.96 -18.17
N ARG A 19 -7.19 13.71 -18.68
CA ARG A 19 -5.77 13.34 -18.64
C ARG A 19 -5.36 13.14 -17.17
N ILE A 20 -4.98 11.91 -16.81
CA ILE A 20 -4.48 11.58 -15.47
C ILE A 20 -3.00 11.93 -15.45
N GLY A 21 -2.66 13.08 -14.85
CA GLY A 21 -1.29 13.57 -14.71
C GLY A 21 -0.79 14.39 -15.90
N SER A 22 -0.06 15.47 -15.62
CA SER A 22 0.73 16.21 -16.60
C SER A 22 2.18 15.74 -16.52
N ALA A 23 2.65 15.02 -17.53
CA ALA A 23 4.08 14.77 -17.72
C ALA A 23 4.55 15.66 -18.87
N GLU A 24 5.61 16.44 -18.64
CA GLU A 24 6.27 17.19 -19.70
C GLU A 24 7.31 16.28 -20.36
N GLU A 25 7.21 16.13 -21.67
CA GLU A 25 8.20 15.44 -22.47
C GLU A 25 9.31 16.44 -22.81
N LYS A 26 10.54 16.11 -22.43
CA LYS A 26 11.73 16.84 -22.86
C LYS A 26 12.76 15.83 -23.35
N GLU A 27 13.28 16.05 -24.56
CA GLU A 27 14.34 15.21 -25.14
C GLU A 27 13.99 13.70 -25.20
N GLY A 28 12.71 13.37 -25.40
CA GLY A 28 12.21 11.99 -25.47
C GLY A 28 12.06 11.30 -24.11
N LEU A 29 12.18 12.05 -23.00
CA LEU A 29 12.01 11.56 -21.64
C LEU A 29 10.89 12.34 -20.95
N HIS A 30 10.00 11.62 -20.27
CA HIS A 30 8.93 12.22 -19.46
C HIS A 30 9.48 12.57 -18.08
N TYR A 31 9.62 13.87 -17.80
CA TYR A 31 10.04 14.35 -16.48
C TYR A 31 8.79 14.63 -15.64
N LEU A 32 8.74 14.00 -14.47
CA LEU A 32 7.77 14.35 -13.44
C LEU A 32 8.29 15.60 -12.72
N ASP A 33 7.53 16.69 -12.79
CA ASP A 33 7.88 17.94 -12.11
C ASP A 33 8.08 17.68 -10.62
N SER A 34 9.29 17.94 -10.13
CA SER A 34 9.66 17.77 -8.72
C SER A 34 8.94 18.76 -7.81
N LYS A 35 8.27 19.77 -8.36
CA LYS A 35 7.35 20.66 -7.63
C LYS A 35 6.00 20.03 -7.35
N ALA A 36 5.65 18.92 -8.01
CA ALA A 36 4.53 18.07 -7.61
C ALA A 36 4.85 17.23 -6.35
N LYS A 37 5.78 17.67 -5.51
CA LYS A 37 6.18 16.99 -4.26
C LYS A 37 5.05 16.84 -3.23
N GLU A 38 3.92 17.50 -3.44
CA GLU A 38 2.71 17.28 -2.64
C GLU A 38 1.86 16.08 -3.14
N ASN A 39 2.08 15.57 -4.35
CA ASN A 39 1.33 14.43 -4.92
C ASN A 39 2.18 13.43 -5.73
N ALA A 40 3.50 13.58 -5.77
CA ALA A 40 4.39 12.65 -6.43
C ALA A 40 4.62 11.44 -5.53
N LEU A 41 4.23 10.26 -6.01
CA LEU A 41 4.59 8.92 -5.53
C LEU A 41 6.12 8.64 -5.59
N GLY A 42 6.95 9.67 -5.42
CA GLY A 42 8.39 9.58 -5.22
C GLY A 42 8.67 9.62 -3.73
N TYR A 43 8.71 8.44 -3.11
CA TYR A 43 8.96 8.24 -1.69
C TYR A 43 10.37 8.72 -1.32
N VAL A 44 10.48 10.00 -0.96
CA VAL A 44 11.60 10.53 -0.17
C VAL A 44 11.05 10.68 1.24
N SER A 45 11.15 9.61 2.03
CA SER A 45 10.58 9.59 3.37
C SER A 45 11.59 10.03 4.42
N LYS A 46 11.04 10.56 5.51
CA LYS A 46 11.77 11.08 6.66
C LYS A 46 12.01 9.90 7.60
N VAL A 47 13.30 9.65 7.85
CA VAL A 47 13.91 8.43 8.40
C VAL A 47 13.33 7.83 9.71
N SER A 48 12.39 8.45 10.43
CA SER A 48 11.89 7.87 11.71
C SER A 48 10.43 7.38 11.69
N GLU A 49 9.49 8.12 11.11
CA GLU A 49 8.10 7.63 10.86
C GLU A 49 8.08 6.63 9.70
N GLU A 50 9.12 6.67 8.87
CA GLU A 50 9.33 5.82 7.71
C GLU A 50 9.32 4.32 8.00
N TYR A 51 9.90 3.85 9.11
CA TYR A 51 10.08 2.41 9.32
C TYR A 51 8.78 1.68 9.73
N GLU A 52 7.92 2.31 10.53
CA GLU A 52 6.61 1.71 10.87
C GLU A 52 5.70 1.68 9.63
N GLU A 53 5.70 2.73 8.81
CA GLU A 53 4.97 2.78 7.53
C GLU A 53 5.50 1.76 6.52
N GLN A 54 6.82 1.66 6.35
CA GLN A 54 7.44 0.64 5.49
C GLN A 54 7.10 -0.78 5.97
N THR A 55 7.06 -1.00 7.29
CA THR A 55 6.67 -2.28 7.88
C THR A 55 5.22 -2.64 7.51
N TRP A 56 4.30 -1.69 7.61
CA TRP A 56 2.90 -1.88 7.18
C TRP A 56 2.77 -2.14 5.68
N LEU A 57 3.49 -1.37 4.86
CA LEU A 57 3.50 -1.56 3.42
C LEU A 57 3.99 -2.95 3.02
N LEU A 58 5.08 -3.41 3.65
CA LEU A 58 5.63 -4.73 3.42
C LEU A 58 4.65 -5.84 3.85
N HIS A 59 4.02 -5.67 5.02
CA HIS A 59 2.97 -6.57 5.51
C HIS A 59 1.79 -6.68 4.53
N HIS A 60 1.30 -5.57 4.00
CA HIS A 60 0.19 -5.60 3.03
C HIS A 60 0.60 -6.20 1.67
N ARG A 61 1.76 -5.82 1.13
CA ARG A 61 2.22 -6.31 -0.20
C ARG A 61 2.52 -7.79 -0.21
N LEU A 62 2.95 -8.37 0.92
CA LEU A 62 3.28 -9.79 1.04
C LEU A 62 2.09 -10.66 1.49
N GLY A 63 0.88 -10.12 1.58
CA GLY A 63 -0.31 -10.90 1.89
C GLY A 63 -0.48 -11.19 3.39
N HIS A 64 -0.24 -10.18 4.23
CA HIS A 64 -0.44 -10.22 5.68
C HIS A 64 0.40 -11.26 6.45
N PRO A 65 1.69 -11.48 6.16
CA PRO A 65 2.52 -12.36 6.97
C PRO A 65 2.72 -11.80 8.39
N SER A 66 3.09 -12.66 9.33
CA SER A 66 3.36 -12.24 10.70
C SER A 66 4.50 -11.20 10.75
N PHE A 67 4.38 -10.20 11.63
CA PHE A 67 5.43 -9.19 11.82
C PHE A 67 6.75 -9.80 12.32
N LEU A 68 6.69 -10.92 13.06
CA LEU A 68 7.88 -11.70 13.42
C LEU A 68 8.56 -12.29 12.18
N SER A 69 7.79 -12.91 11.28
CA SER A 69 8.31 -13.46 10.02
C SER A 69 8.94 -12.36 9.15
N LEU A 70 8.29 -11.20 9.06
CA LEU A 70 8.84 -10.05 8.34
C LEU A 70 10.16 -9.56 8.94
N LYS A 71 10.28 -9.51 10.28
CA LYS A 71 11.53 -9.14 10.95
C LYS A 71 12.65 -10.12 10.68
N THR A 72 12.36 -11.42 10.60
CA THR A 72 13.37 -12.44 10.25
C THR A 72 13.85 -12.28 8.81
N LEU A 73 12.95 -12.01 7.86
CA LEU A 73 13.29 -11.88 6.45
C LEU A 73 13.92 -10.53 6.09
N TYR A 74 13.50 -9.47 6.76
CA TYR A 74 13.82 -8.07 6.42
C TYR A 74 14.19 -7.26 7.67
N PRO A 75 15.23 -7.65 8.43
CA PRO A 75 15.55 -7.06 9.73
C PRO A 75 15.83 -5.55 9.68
N ASN A 76 16.36 -5.06 8.55
CA ASN A 76 16.67 -3.64 8.35
C ASN A 76 15.44 -2.72 8.38
N PHE A 77 14.24 -3.26 8.12
CA PHE A 77 12.99 -2.51 8.19
C PHE A 77 12.43 -2.40 9.61
N PHE A 78 12.98 -3.17 10.55
CA PHE A 78 12.52 -3.25 11.94
C PHE A 78 13.48 -2.58 12.93
N VAL A 79 14.40 -1.73 12.43
CA VAL A 79 15.32 -0.97 13.28
C VAL A 79 14.51 0.05 14.07
N ASN A 80 14.53 -0.06 15.40
CA ASN A 80 13.74 0.77 16.32
C ASN A 80 12.21 0.65 16.17
N VAL A 81 11.72 -0.40 15.50
CA VAL A 81 10.30 -0.68 15.36
C VAL A 81 9.84 -1.62 16.47
N ASP A 82 8.84 -1.20 17.23
CA ASP A 82 8.21 -2.03 18.26
C ASP A 82 7.08 -2.85 17.66
N ILE A 83 7.32 -4.15 17.48
CA ILE A 83 6.36 -5.11 16.89
C ILE A 83 5.07 -5.19 17.72
N SER A 84 5.11 -4.94 19.03
CA SER A 84 3.92 -5.07 19.89
C SER A 84 2.82 -4.07 19.56
N LYS A 85 3.17 -2.97 18.90
CA LYS A 85 2.22 -1.94 18.42
C LYS A 85 1.40 -2.38 17.20
N PHE A 86 1.83 -3.43 16.49
CA PHE A 86 1.20 -3.84 15.24
C PHE A 86 0.10 -4.86 15.50
N GLN A 87 -1.13 -4.49 15.12
CA GLN A 87 -2.29 -5.38 15.19
C GLN A 87 -3.00 -5.40 13.84
N CYS A 88 -2.98 -6.55 13.17
CA CYS A 88 -3.69 -6.74 11.91
C CYS A 88 -4.82 -7.75 12.09
N GLN A 89 -6.05 -7.31 11.85
CA GLN A 89 -7.24 -8.16 11.95
C GLN A 89 -7.23 -9.30 10.93
N VAL A 90 -6.77 -9.05 9.70
CA VAL A 90 -6.69 -10.08 8.64
C VAL A 90 -5.74 -11.20 9.05
N TYR A 91 -4.54 -10.83 9.53
CA TYR A 91 -3.60 -11.82 10.04
C TYR A 91 -4.19 -12.59 11.23
N GLU A 92 -4.82 -11.91 12.19
CA GLU A 92 -5.44 -12.54 13.36
C GLU A 92 -6.51 -13.57 12.98
N LEU A 93 -7.36 -13.25 11.99
CA LEU A 93 -8.40 -14.16 11.47
C LEU A 93 -7.83 -15.29 10.61
N SER A 94 -6.67 -15.07 9.99
CA SER A 94 -5.99 -16.07 9.15
C SER A 94 -5.10 -17.04 9.93
N LYS A 95 -4.81 -16.74 11.21
CA LYS A 95 -4.06 -17.65 12.07
C LYS A 95 -4.79 -19.00 12.08
N PRO A 96 -4.08 -20.12 11.93
CA PRO A 96 -4.70 -21.45 11.87
C PRO A 96 -5.37 -21.91 13.19
N SER A 97 -5.57 -21.02 14.16
CA SER A 97 -6.39 -21.26 15.34
C SER A 97 -7.87 -21.04 15.00
N CYS A 98 -8.58 -22.14 14.71
CA CYS A 98 -10.02 -22.26 14.45
C CYS A 98 -10.47 -22.19 12.98
N ILE A 99 -10.00 -23.12 12.14
CA ILE A 99 -10.77 -23.63 10.99
C ILE A 99 -11.24 -25.06 11.32
N PHE A 100 -11.94 -25.22 12.44
CA PHE A 100 -12.82 -26.36 12.69
C PHE A 100 -14.21 -25.78 12.94
N LEU A 101 -15.05 -25.83 11.90
CA LEU A 101 -16.53 -25.71 11.88
C LEU A 101 -16.96 -24.88 10.66
N VAL A 102 -16.91 -25.47 9.46
CA VAL A 102 -18.07 -25.56 8.55
C VAL A 102 -17.83 -26.78 7.66
N GLU A 103 -18.20 -27.95 8.15
CA GLU A 103 -18.55 -29.12 7.31
C GLU A 103 -19.73 -29.77 8.04
N GLN A 104 -20.95 -29.39 7.64
CA GLN A 104 -22.22 -30.13 7.73
C GLN A 104 -23.20 -29.47 6.74
#